data_AF-A0A520GVQ1-F1
#
_entry.id   AF-A0A520GVQ1-F1
#
_cell.length_a   1.000
_cell.length_b   1.000
_cell.length_c   1.000
_cell.angle_alpha   90.00
_cell.angle_beta   90.00
_cell.angle_gamma   90.00
#
_symmetry.space_group_name_H-M   'P 1'
#
loop_
_entity.id
_entity.type
_entity.pdbx_description
1 polymer ?
#
loop_
_entity_poly.entity_id
_entity_poly.type
_entity_poly.pdbx_seq_one_letter_code
_entity_poly.pdbx_strand_id
1 'polypeptide(L)'
;MESYYLDWANLLLRWVHVITAIAWIGASFYFVMLDNSLEKPQDAESLDKGVGGEQWAVHGGGFYNMQKYALAPKKLPDHLHWSYWESYSTWITGFSLFTMSYLWNASTYLIDKSKMDWQPGAAISVALAFFVVFWI
;
A
#
# COMPACT_ATOMS: atom_id res chain seq x y z
N MET A 1 -17.32 -7.06 -28.87
CA MET A 1 -17.10 -7.99 -27.74
C MET A 1 -15.80 -7.69 -27.01
N GLU A 2 -14.66 -7.55 -27.70
CA GLU A 2 -13.37 -7.24 -27.06
C GLU A 2 -13.38 -5.95 -26.22
N SER A 3 -13.90 -4.84 -26.76
CA SER A 3 -14.07 -3.58 -26.01
C SER A 3 -14.88 -3.75 -24.73
N TYR A 4 -15.94 -4.58 -24.76
CA TYR A 4 -16.81 -4.81 -23.60
C TYR A 4 -16.06 -5.53 -22.46
N TYR A 5 -15.24 -6.53 -22.78
CA TYR A 5 -14.41 -7.18 -21.78
C TYR A 5 -13.36 -6.26 -21.18
N LEU A 6 -12.77 -5.36 -21.99
CA LEU A 6 -11.83 -4.35 -21.51
C LEU A 6 -12.51 -3.33 -20.59
N ASP A 7 -13.74 -2.91 -20.90
CA ASP A 7 -14.50 -1.99 -20.03
C ASP A 7 -14.78 -2.62 -18.66
N TRP A 8 -15.20 -3.90 -18.64
CA TRP A 8 -15.37 -4.66 -17.40
C TRP A 8 -14.07 -4.88 -16.64
N ALA A 9 -12.98 -5.22 -17.34
CA ALA A 9 -11.67 -5.37 -16.72
C ALA A 9 -11.20 -4.04 -16.09
N ASN A 10 -11.43 -2.91 -16.77
CA ASN A 10 -11.12 -1.58 -16.24
C ASN A 10 -11.92 -1.29 -14.97
N LEU A 11 -13.23 -1.56 -14.98
CA LEU A 11 -14.10 -1.37 -13.82
C LEU A 11 -13.67 -2.24 -12.64
N LEU A 12 -13.42 -3.53 -12.87
CA LEU A 12 -12.95 -4.44 -11.83
C LEU A 12 -11.60 -4.01 -11.27
N LEU A 13 -10.67 -3.62 -12.13
CA LEU A 13 -9.35 -3.13 -11.72
C LEU A 13 -9.44 -1.87 -10.85
N ARG A 14 -10.37 -0.95 -11.16
CA ARG A 14 -10.65 0.22 -10.30
C ARG A 14 -11.12 -0.20 -8.91
N TRP A 15 -12.05 -1.15 -8.83
CA TRP A 15 -12.53 -1.65 -7.56
C TRP A 15 -11.44 -2.35 -6.76
N VAL A 16 -10.63 -3.20 -7.41
CA VAL A 16 -9.47 -3.84 -6.75
C VAL A 16 -8.49 -2.77 -6.23
N HIS A 17 -8.22 -1.72 -7.01
CA HIS A 17 -7.35 -0.64 -6.57
C HIS A 17 -7.91 0.11 -5.35
N VAL A 18 -9.20 0.46 -5.36
CA VAL A 18 -9.84 1.13 -4.22
C VAL A 18 -9.80 0.25 -2.97
N ILE A 19 -10.09 -1.06 -3.11
CA ILE A 19 -10.06 -2.00 -1.97
C ILE A 19 -8.65 -2.12 -1.40
N THR A 20 -7.64 -2.31 -2.26
CA THR A 20 -6.24 -2.42 -1.82
C THR A 20 -5.74 -1.12 -1.18
N ALA A 21 -6.11 0.04 -1.73
CA ALA A 21 -5.80 1.35 -1.14
C ALA A 21 -6.43 1.53 0.26
N ILE A 22 -7.70 1.13 0.44
CA ILE A 22 -8.35 1.14 1.75
C ILE A 22 -7.61 0.23 2.73
N ALA A 23 -7.21 -0.97 2.31
CA ALA A 23 -6.44 -1.88 3.15
C ALA A 23 -5.09 -1.29 3.55
N TRP A 24 -4.36 -0.68 2.62
CA TRP A 24 -3.05 -0.08 2.89
C TRP A 24 -3.12 1.14 3.82
N ILE A 25 -4.03 2.07 3.54
CA ILE A 25 -4.24 3.25 4.38
C ILE A 25 -4.78 2.83 5.76
N GLY A 26 -5.71 1.88 5.80
CA GLY A 26 -6.27 1.35 7.04
C GLY A 26 -5.20 0.70 7.93
N ALA A 27 -4.34 -0.14 7.37
CA ALA A 27 -3.19 -0.72 8.08
C ALA A 27 -2.26 0.37 8.62
N SER A 28 -2.01 1.41 7.83
CA SER A 28 -1.17 2.55 8.24
C SER A 28 -1.77 3.28 9.45
N PHE A 29 -3.07 3.60 9.43
CA PHE A 29 -3.73 4.22 10.58
C PHE A 29 -3.75 3.33 11.81
N TYR A 30 -3.94 2.02 11.63
CA TYR A 30 -3.86 1.06 12.73
C TYR A 30 -2.49 1.08 13.39
N PHE A 31 -1.39 0.98 12.62
CA PHE A 31 -0.04 0.98 13.18
C PHE A 31 0.36 2.33 13.80
N VAL A 32 -0.08 3.46 13.23
CA VAL A 32 0.11 4.78 13.86
C VAL A 32 -0.63 4.87 15.19
N MET A 33 -1.87 4.40 15.26
CA MET A 33 -2.64 4.35 16.50
C MET A 33 -1.97 3.44 17.53
N LEU A 34 -1.55 2.23 17.12
CA LEU A 34 -0.85 1.28 17.97
C LEU A 34 0.42 1.91 18.56
N ASP A 35 1.29 2.45 17.71
CA ASP A 35 2.55 3.07 18.12
C ASP A 35 2.36 4.21 19.11
N ASN A 36 1.33 5.04 18.92
CA ASN A 36 0.99 6.14 19.82
C ASN A 36 0.34 5.69 21.14
N SER A 37 -0.10 4.44 21.23
CA SER A 37 -0.81 3.89 22.40
C SER A 37 0.04 2.90 23.20
N LEU A 38 1.31 2.72 22.84
CA LEU A 38 2.21 1.84 23.57
C LEU A 38 2.56 2.43 24.94
N GLU A 39 2.43 1.61 25.98
CA GLU A 39 2.90 1.93 27.32
C GLU A 39 4.19 1.17 27.63
N LYS A 40 5.00 1.69 28.54
CA LYS A 40 6.21 0.98 28.97
C LYS A 40 5.80 -0.27 29.76
N PRO A 41 6.34 -1.47 29.45
CA PRO A 41 6.02 -2.68 30.20
C PRO A 41 6.45 -2.55 31.66
N GLN A 42 5.63 -3.08 32.57
CA GLN A 42 5.88 -3.05 34.02
C GLN A 42 6.41 -4.38 34.56
N ASP A 43 6.22 -5.47 33.82
CA ASP A 43 6.67 -6.78 34.25
C ASP A 43 8.16 -7.00 33.92
N ALA A 44 8.84 -7.73 34.81
CA ALA A 44 10.28 -7.97 34.68
C ALA A 44 10.64 -8.84 33.47
N GLU A 45 9.72 -9.70 33.01
CA GLU A 45 9.96 -10.62 31.91
C GLU A 45 10.03 -9.88 30.57
N SER A 46 9.08 -8.98 30.28
CA SER A 46 9.06 -8.14 29.09
C SER A 46 10.26 -7.19 29.05
N LEU A 47 10.66 -6.66 30.21
CA LEU A 47 11.87 -5.83 30.33
C LEU A 47 13.15 -6.62 30.00
N ASP A 48 13.31 -7.85 30.51
CA ASP A 48 14.46 -8.72 30.18
C ASP A 48 14.51 -9.12 28.70
N LYS A 49 13.33 -9.27 28.07
CA LYS A 49 13.20 -9.52 26.63
C LYS A 49 13.53 -8.30 25.76
N GLY A 50 13.64 -7.10 26.35
CA GLY A 50 13.94 -5.86 25.62
C GLY A 50 12.71 -5.23 24.94
N VAL A 51 11.51 -5.48 25.46
CA VAL A 51 10.27 -4.83 25.00
C VAL A 51 10.36 -3.35 25.38
N GLY A 52 10.23 -2.48 24.37
CA GLY A 52 10.28 -1.03 24.53
C GLY A 52 8.90 -0.43 24.84
N GLY A 53 7.84 -1.06 24.35
CA GLY A 53 6.46 -0.70 24.64
C GLY A 53 5.52 -1.87 24.38
N GLU A 54 4.41 -1.91 25.11
CA GLU A 54 3.36 -2.90 24.94
C GLU A 54 1.96 -2.27 24.94
N GLN A 55 1.02 -2.97 24.32
CA GLN A 55 -0.40 -2.62 24.35
C GLN A 55 -1.22 -3.87 24.60
N TRP A 56 -2.14 -3.76 25.55
CA TRP A 56 -3.12 -4.80 25.85
C TRP A 56 -4.48 -4.46 25.23
N ALA A 57 -5.06 -5.40 24.49
CA ALA A 57 -6.36 -5.25 23.87
C ALA A 57 -7.24 -6.47 24.12
N VAL A 58 -8.56 -6.27 24.10
CA VAL A 58 -9.56 -7.35 24.14
C VAL A 58 -10.42 -7.30 22.88
N HIS A 59 -10.61 -8.43 22.22
CA HIS A 59 -11.50 -8.54 21.08
C HIS A 59 -12.04 -9.98 20.95
N GLY A 60 -13.34 -10.12 20.69
CA GLY A 60 -13.98 -11.44 20.56
C GLY A 60 -13.87 -12.33 21.80
N GLY A 61 -13.69 -11.74 22.99
CA GLY A 61 -13.49 -12.48 24.24
C GLY A 61 -12.05 -12.95 24.51
N GLY A 62 -11.12 -12.71 23.57
CA GLY A 62 -9.69 -12.98 23.74
C GLY A 62 -8.88 -11.72 24.10
N PHE A 63 -7.72 -11.92 24.72
CA PHE A 63 -6.79 -10.86 25.09
C PHE A 63 -5.54 -10.93 24.21
N TYR A 64 -5.09 -9.77 23.73
CA TYR A 64 -3.88 -9.59 22.94
C TYR A 64 -2.89 -8.77 23.75
N ASN A 65 -1.63 -9.20 23.81
CA ASN A 65 -0.50 -8.37 24.23
C ASN A 65 0.39 -8.16 22.99
N MET A 66 0.37 -6.94 22.44
CA MET A 66 1.24 -6.55 21.35
C MET A 66 2.49 -5.89 21.93
N GLN A 67 3.65 -6.50 21.67
CA GLN A 67 4.94 -6.04 22.16
C GLN A 67 5.79 -5.49 21.03
N LYS A 68 6.20 -4.23 21.15
CA LYS A 68 7.17 -3.59 20.24
C LYS A 68 8.54 -3.58 20.90
N TYR A 69 9.49 -4.22 20.24
CA TYR A 69 10.88 -4.26 20.68
C TYR A 69 11.60 -2.98 20.23
N ALA A 70 12.41 -2.38 21.11
CA ALA A 70 13.17 -1.18 20.78
C ALA A 70 14.31 -1.48 19.78
N LEU A 71 14.80 -2.71 19.79
CA LEU A 71 15.85 -3.25 18.93
C LEU A 71 15.45 -4.66 18.48
N ALA A 72 16.24 -5.27 17.60
CA ALA A 72 16.03 -6.66 17.22
C ALA A 72 16.04 -7.58 18.46
N PRO A 73 15.05 -8.47 18.64
CA PRO A 73 15.01 -9.40 19.75
C PRO A 73 16.17 -10.42 19.66
N LYS A 74 16.57 -11.00 20.80
CA LYS A 74 17.64 -12.02 20.88
C LYS A 74 17.39 -13.22 19.95
N LYS A 75 16.12 -13.56 19.73
CA LYS A 75 15.68 -14.60 18.80
C LYS A 75 14.48 -14.09 18.02
N LEU A 76 14.62 -14.04 16.70
CA LEU A 76 13.49 -13.81 15.80
C LEU A 76 12.70 -15.12 15.60
N PRO A 77 11.37 -15.05 15.52
CA PRO A 77 10.57 -16.22 15.18
C PRO A 77 10.82 -16.65 13.73
N ASP A 78 10.70 -17.95 13.46
CA ASP A 78 10.87 -18.51 12.09
C ASP A 78 9.79 -17.97 11.13
N HIS A 79 8.60 -17.70 11.67
CA HIS A 79 7.48 -17.12 10.94
C HIS A 79 7.25 -15.68 11.39
N LEU A 80 7.65 -14.73 10.55
CA LEU A 80 7.39 -13.31 10.73
C LEU A 80 6.32 -12.86 9.74
N HIS A 81 5.22 -12.31 10.26
CA HIS A 81 4.26 -11.63 9.41
C HIS A 81 4.76 -10.23 9.08
N TRP A 82 4.85 -9.91 7.79
CA TRP A 82 5.12 -8.56 7.31
C TRP A 82 3.94 -8.11 6.45
N SER A 83 3.25 -7.05 6.90
CA SER A 83 2.09 -6.45 6.21
C SER A 83 2.53 -5.57 5.04
N TYR A 84 3.19 -6.18 4.05
CA TYR A 84 3.62 -5.47 2.84
C TYR A 84 2.63 -5.59 1.69
N TRP A 85 1.80 -6.64 1.68
CA TRP A 85 0.93 -6.94 0.55
C TRP A 85 -0.06 -5.83 0.26
N GLU A 86 -0.52 -5.10 1.27
CA GLU A 86 -1.44 -4.00 1.13
C GLU A 86 -0.83 -2.88 0.27
N SER A 87 0.42 -2.50 0.54
CA SER A 87 1.12 -1.45 -0.22
C SER A 87 1.51 -1.92 -1.62
N TYR A 88 2.07 -3.13 -1.75
CA TYR A 88 2.45 -3.68 -3.06
C TYR A 88 1.25 -3.89 -3.97
N SER A 89 0.13 -4.41 -3.46
CA SER A 89 -1.08 -4.60 -4.26
C SER A 89 -1.68 -3.27 -4.69
N THR A 90 -1.65 -2.26 -3.82
CA THR A 90 -2.08 -0.89 -4.19
C THR A 90 -1.21 -0.33 -5.31
N TRP A 91 0.11 -0.50 -5.21
CA TRP A 91 1.03 -0.04 -6.25
C TRP A 91 0.81 -0.75 -7.59
N ILE A 92 0.74 -2.09 -7.57
CA ILE A 92 0.53 -2.90 -8.79
C ILE A 92 -0.78 -2.51 -9.48
N THR A 93 -1.86 -2.39 -8.71
CA THR A 93 -3.18 -2.07 -9.25
C THR A 93 -3.27 -0.62 -9.73
N GLY A 94 -2.61 0.31 -9.04
CA GLY A 94 -2.52 1.71 -9.44
C GLY A 94 -1.71 1.89 -10.73
N PHE A 95 -0.57 1.21 -10.84
CA PHE A 95 0.24 1.22 -12.06
C PHE A 95 -0.48 0.54 -13.24
N SER A 96 -1.24 -0.52 -12.96
CA SER A 96 -2.10 -1.17 -13.96
C SER A 96 -3.20 -0.22 -14.46
N LEU A 97 -3.84 0.54 -13.56
CA LEU A 97 -4.82 1.56 -13.94
C LEU A 97 -4.19 2.69 -14.75
N PHE A 98 -3.01 3.15 -14.36
CA PHE A 98 -2.24 4.15 -15.11
C PHE A 98 -1.96 3.65 -16.54
N THR A 99 -1.48 2.41 -16.68
CA THR A 99 -1.19 1.80 -17.97
C THR A 99 -2.44 1.69 -18.83
N MET A 100 -3.51 1.11 -18.31
CA MET A 100 -4.74 0.87 -19.07
C MET A 100 -5.50 2.16 -19.41
N SER A 101 -5.59 3.09 -18.46
CA SER A 101 -6.40 4.30 -18.61
C SER A 101 -5.64 5.40 -19.35
N TYR A 102 -4.34 5.58 -19.10
CA TYR A 102 -3.58 6.70 -19.66
C TYR A 102 -2.62 6.29 -20.77
N LEU A 103 -1.94 5.14 -20.67
CA LEU A 103 -0.96 4.76 -21.70
C LEU A 103 -1.62 4.11 -22.91
N TRP A 104 -2.52 3.15 -22.69
CA TRP A 104 -3.24 2.45 -23.77
C TRP A 104 -4.23 3.38 -24.49
N ASN A 105 -4.79 4.36 -23.77
CA ASN A 105 -5.77 5.32 -24.28
C ASN A 105 -5.22 6.76 -24.29
N ALA A 106 -3.94 6.93 -24.61
CA ALA A 106 -3.21 8.20 -24.49
C ALA A 106 -3.85 9.37 -25.25
N SER A 107 -4.34 9.13 -26.47
CA SER A 107 -5.01 10.16 -27.28
C SER A 107 -6.28 10.74 -26.64
N THR A 108 -6.89 10.01 -25.71
CA THR A 108 -8.14 10.39 -25.05
C THR A 108 -7.90 10.95 -23.65
N TYR A 109 -7.05 10.30 -22.85
CA TYR A 109 -6.92 10.62 -21.43
C TYR A 109 -5.58 11.26 -21.03
N LEU A 110 -4.54 11.12 -21.86
CA LEU A 110 -3.21 11.68 -21.56
C LEU A 110 -2.94 12.97 -22.34
N ILE A 111 -3.45 13.09 -23.56
CA ILE A 111 -3.16 14.20 -24.48
C ILE A 111 -4.35 15.17 -24.55
N ASP A 112 -4.12 16.42 -24.16
CA ASP A 112 -5.03 17.53 -24.46
C ASP A 112 -4.63 18.21 -25.78
N LYS A 113 -5.28 17.80 -26.87
CA LYS A 113 -5.04 18.32 -28.22
C LYS A 113 -5.33 19.82 -28.38
N SER A 114 -6.14 20.41 -27.49
CA SER A 114 -6.42 21.85 -27.52
C SER A 114 -5.21 22.68 -27.08
N LYS A 115 -4.28 22.07 -26.33
CA LYS A 115 -3.05 22.69 -25.85
C LYS A 115 -1.86 22.28 -26.71
N MET A 116 -1.74 20.99 -27.01
CA MET A 116 -0.68 20.46 -27.85
C MET A 116 -1.09 19.09 -28.41
N ASP A 117 -1.02 18.92 -29.73
CA ASP A 117 -1.32 17.64 -30.39
C ASP A 117 -0.08 16.74 -30.41
N TRP A 118 0.21 16.12 -29.26
CA TRP A 118 1.33 15.19 -29.13
C TRP A 118 1.10 13.93 -29.97
N GLN A 119 2.18 13.37 -30.51
CA GLN A 119 2.19 11.97 -30.93
C GLN A 119 2.06 11.07 -29.69
N PRO A 120 1.17 10.06 -29.67
CA PRO A 120 0.93 9.21 -28.49
C PRO A 120 2.19 8.62 -27.86
N GLY A 121 3.10 8.09 -28.68
CA GLY A 121 4.36 7.52 -28.19
C GLY A 121 5.25 8.54 -27.46
N ALA A 122 5.26 9.80 -27.90
CA ALA A 122 6.03 10.85 -27.23
C ALA A 122 5.42 11.20 -25.87
N ALA A 123 4.10 11.32 -25.80
CA ALA A 123 3.39 11.63 -24.54
C ALA A 123 3.58 10.51 -23.50
N ILE A 124 3.45 9.24 -23.94
CA ILE A 124 3.71 8.05 -23.11
C ILE A 124 5.16 8.05 -22.59
N SER A 125 6.13 8.31 -23.46
CA SER A 125 7.55 8.31 -23.09
C SER A 125 7.85 9.37 -22.03
N VAL A 126 7.28 10.57 -22.18
CA VAL A 126 7.44 11.64 -21.18
C VAL A 126 6.76 11.28 -19.86
N ALA A 127 5.55 10.70 -19.89
CA ALA A 127 4.85 10.27 -18.69
C ALA A 127 5.64 9.20 -17.90
N LEU A 128 6.22 8.22 -18.61
CA LEU A 128 7.07 7.20 -18.01
C LEU A 128 8.40 7.76 -17.50
N ALA A 129 9.05 8.65 -18.26
CA ALA A 129 10.27 9.32 -17.83
C ALA A 129 10.03 10.16 -16.56
N PHE A 130 8.92 10.89 -16.52
CA PHE A 130 8.50 11.64 -15.34
C PHE A 130 8.31 10.69 -14.14
N PHE A 131 7.57 9.60 -14.32
CA PHE A 131 7.40 8.60 -13.26
C PHE A 131 8.74 8.11 -12.72
N VAL A 132 9.68 7.69 -13.58
CA VAL A 132 10.99 7.19 -13.15
C VAL A 132 11.83 8.26 -12.46
N VAL A 133 11.87 9.49 -13.00
CA VAL A 133 12.69 10.59 -12.44
C VAL A 133 12.22 10.99 -11.06
N PHE A 134 10.91 11.00 -10.80
CA PHE A 134 10.36 11.39 -9.50
C PHE A 134 10.12 10.20 -8.56
N TRP A 135 10.40 8.98 -9.01
CA TRP A 135 10.34 7.78 -8.19
C TRP A 135 11.65 7.51 -7.43
N ILE A 136 12.79 7.90 -8.02
CA ILE A 136 14.12 7.78 -7.42
C ILE A 136 14.36 8.93 -6.44
#